data_AF-A0A447JGP1-F1
#
_entry.id   AF-A0A447JGP1-F1
#
_cell.length_a   1.000
_cell.length_b   1.000
_cell.length_c   1.000
_cell.angle_alpha   90.00
_cell.angle_beta   90.00
_cell.angle_gamma   90.00
#
_symmetry.space_group_name_H-M   'P 1'
#
loop_
_entity.id
_entity.type
_entity.pdbx_description
1 polymer ?
#
loop_
_entity_poly.entity_id
_entity_poly.type
_entity_poly.pdbx_seq_one_letter_code
_entity_poly.pdbx_strand_id
1 'polypeptide(L)' 'MLLPHAYNVFSHKYALAVLMANACGSSALWDESGQLIVRADCGSLLLTGLRTTEGWQGDIIPLR' A
#
# COMPACT_ATOMS: atom_id res chain seq x y z
N MET A 1 6.75 -13.97 -3.10
CA MET A 1 6.10 -12.65 -3.09
C MET A 1 4.89 -12.73 -3.99
N LEU A 2 3.70 -12.41 -3.52
CA LEU A 2 2.51 -12.38 -4.38
C LEU A 2 2.67 -11.22 -5.38
N LEU A 3 2.21 -11.42 -6.62
CA LEU A 3 2.25 -10.37 -7.63
C LEU A 3 1.42 -9.16 -7.15
N PRO A 4 1.82 -7.90 -7.44
CA PRO A 4 1.08 -6.70 -7.03
C PRO A 4 -0.42 -6.74 -7.37
N HIS A 5 -0.77 -7.43 -8.46
CA HIS A 5 -2.15 -7.61 -8.91
C HIS A 5 -3.01 -8.43 -7.92
N ALA A 6 -2.41 -9.33 -7.15
CA ALA A 6 -3.14 -10.14 -6.17
C ALA A 6 -3.70 -9.28 -5.02
N TYR A 7 -2.98 -8.25 -4.60
CA TYR A 7 -3.41 -7.36 -3.52
C TYR A 7 -4.52 -6.42 -3.96
N ASN A 8 -4.47 -5.90 -5.19
CA ASN A 8 -5.57 -5.17 -5.80
C ASN A 8 -6.85 -6.01 -5.84
N VAL A 9 -6.77 -7.24 -6.39
CA VAL A 9 -7.93 -8.14 -6.49
C VAL A 9 -8.46 -8.52 -5.12
N PHE A 10 -7.58 -8.84 -4.18
CA PHE A 10 -7.98 -9.17 -2.81
C PHE A 10 -8.72 -8.00 -2.15
N SER A 11 -8.14 -6.81 -2.25
CA SER A 11 -8.66 -5.59 -1.66
C SER A 11 -10.05 -5.26 -2.20
N HIS A 12 -10.22 -5.21 -3.53
CA HIS A 12 -11.51 -4.99 -4.18
C HIS A 12 -12.52 -6.09 -3.84
N LYS A 13 -12.11 -7.36 -3.85
CA LYS A 13 -13.00 -8.50 -3.59
C LYS A 13 -13.60 -8.49 -2.19
N TYR A 14 -12.79 -8.11 -1.19
CA TYR A 14 -13.21 -8.14 0.21
C TYR A 14 -13.59 -6.77 0.75
N ALA A 15 -13.51 -5.70 -0.06
CA ALA A 15 -13.75 -4.32 0.35
C ALA A 15 -12.90 -3.93 1.58
N LEU A 16 -11.62 -4.30 1.56
CA LEU A 16 -10.67 -4.04 2.64
C LEU A 16 -9.46 -3.30 2.10
N ALA A 17 -8.98 -2.30 2.85
CA ALA A 17 -7.67 -1.72 2.62
C ALA A 17 -6.58 -2.74 2.94
N VAL A 18 -5.53 -2.77 2.13
CA VAL A 18 -4.42 -3.73 2.26
C VAL A 18 -3.11 -2.97 2.36
N LEU A 19 -2.42 -3.14 3.49
CA LEU A 19 -1.05 -2.70 3.67
C LEU A 19 -0.11 -3.89 3.54
N MET A 20 0.73 -3.88 2.52
CA MET A 20 1.76 -4.89 2.28
C MET A 20 3.13 -4.32 2.64
N ALA A 21 3.80 -4.97 3.58
CA ALA A 21 5.17 -4.67 3.96
C ALA A 21 6.11 -5.74 3.40
N ASN A 22 7.20 -5.29 2.79
CA ASN A 22 8.22 -6.16 2.22
C ASN A 22 9.63 -5.66 2.58
N ALA A 23 10.54 -6.61 2.82
CA ALA A 23 11.89 -6.32 3.30
C ALA A 23 12.82 -5.75 2.21
N CYS A 24 12.50 -5.97 0.93
CA CYS A 24 13.34 -5.57 -0.20
C CYS A 24 12.62 -4.59 -1.16
N GLY A 25 11.91 -3.61 -0.62
CA GLY A 25 11.15 -2.62 -1.39
C GLY A 25 9.79 -3.12 -1.88
N SER A 26 9.15 -2.41 -2.79
CA SER A 26 7.78 -2.68 -3.29
C SER A 26 6.67 -2.76 -2.24
N SER A 27 6.88 -2.34 -0.99
CA SER A 27 5.80 -2.18 0.00
C SER A 27 4.74 -1.24 -0.54
N ALA A 28 3.46 -1.48 -0.24
CA ALA A 28 2.36 -0.73 -0.84
C ALA A 28 1.09 -0.73 0.01
N LEU A 29 0.25 0.28 -0.22
CA LEU A 29 -1.10 0.40 0.33
C LEU A 29 -2.12 0.46 -0.80
N TRP A 30 -3.16 -0.34 -0.70
CA TRP A 30 -4.38 -0.24 -1.51
C TRP A 30 -5.58 0.12 -0.63
N ASP A 31 -6.49 0.95 -1.16
CA ASP A 31 -7.78 1.21 -0.51
C ASP A 31 -8.79 0.10 -0.77
N GLU A 32 -9.95 0.12 -0.12
CA GLU A 32 -11.02 -0.87 -0.27
C GLU A 32 -11.53 -1.12 -1.70
N SER A 33 -11.31 -0.20 -2.65
CA SER A 33 -11.66 -0.39 -4.07
C SER A 33 -10.57 -1.12 -4.86
N GLY A 34 -9.45 -1.45 -4.21
CA GLY A 34 -8.25 -1.96 -4.84
C GLY A 34 -7.42 -0.85 -5.50
N GLN A 35 -7.73 0.42 -5.32
CA GLN A 35 -6.90 1.51 -5.86
C GLN A 35 -5.56 1.54 -5.12
N LEU A 36 -4.46 1.61 -5.88
CA LEU A 36 -3.13 1.81 -5.29
C LEU A 36 -3.02 3.24 -4.77
N ILE A 37 -2.77 3.38 -3.47
CA ILE A 37 -2.65 4.68 -2.79
C ILE A 37 -1.20 5.13 -2.74
N VAL A 38 -0.29 4.25 -2.32
CA VAL A 38 1.15 4.55 -2.24
C VAL A 38 1.96 3.28 -2.40
N ARG A 39 3.15 3.40 -3.02
CA ARG A 39 4.10 2.31 -3.20
C ARG A 39 5.53 2.79 -2.97
N ALA A 40 6.24 2.13 -2.07
CA ALA A 40 7.65 2.35 -1.80
C ALA A 40 8.48 1.41 -2.68
N ASP A 41 9.11 1.94 -3.73
CA ASP A 41 9.74 1.11 -4.78
C ASP A 41 11.09 0.51 -4.36
N CYS A 42 12.02 1.31 -3.83
CA CYS A 42 13.37 0.86 -3.50
C CYS A 42 13.94 1.48 -2.22
N GLY A 43 14.85 0.75 -1.57
CA GLY A 43 15.56 1.20 -0.37
C GLY A 43 14.78 1.00 0.93
N SER A 44 15.41 1.40 2.04
CA SER A 44 14.81 1.41 3.36
C SER A 44 13.96 2.67 3.53
N LEU A 45 12.64 2.47 3.57
CA LEU A 45 11.64 3.53 3.62
C LEU A 45 10.58 3.19 4.67
N LEU A 46 10.01 4.22 5.30
CA LEU A 46 8.79 4.09 6.07
C LEU A 46 7.62 4.47 5.17
N LEU A 47 6.69 3.54 4.95
CA LEU A 47 5.43 3.78 4.26
C LEU A 47 4.33 3.96 5.31
N THR A 48 3.56 5.02 5.19
CA THR A 48 2.43 5.30 6.08
C THR A 48 1.11 5.32 5.32
N GLY A 49 0.04 5.00 6.01
CA GLY A 49 -1.33 5.03 5.51
C GLY A 49 -2.25 5.66 6.54
N LEU A 50 -3.09 6.61 6.11
CA LEU A 50 -4.07 7.27 6.97
C LEU A 50 -5.43 7.25 6.30
N ARG A 51 -6.45 6.76 7.01
CA ARG A 51 -7.85 6.89 6.57
C ARG A 51 -8.41 8.24 7.03
N THR A 52 -8.80 9.06 6.07
CA THR A 52 -9.44 10.37 6.29
C THR A 52 -10.90 10.33 5.81
N THR A 53 -11.64 11.43 5.91
CA THR A 53 -12.97 11.56 5.32
C THR A 53 -12.95 11.51 3.79
N GLU A 54 -11.84 11.91 3.17
CA GLU A 54 -11.68 11.97 1.70
C GLU A 54 -11.25 10.64 1.09
N GLY A 55 -10.79 9.68 1.90
CA GLY A 55 -10.23 8.44 1.40
C GLY A 55 -9.00 8.00 2.20
N TRP A 56 -8.37 6.94 1.72
CA TRP A 56 -7.01 6.59 2.14
C TRP A 56 -6.00 7.55 1.52
N GLN A 57 -5.09 8.00 2.35
CA GLN A 57 -3.92 8.76 1.93
C GLN A 57 -2.68 7.99 2.34
N GLY A 58 -1.60 8.12 1.56
CA GLY A 58 -0.36 7.43 1.81
C GLY A 58 0.83 8.33 1.58
N ASP A 59 1.89 8.07 2.35
CA ASP A 59 3.14 8.84 2.28
C ASP A 59 4.37 7.93 2.41
N ILE A 60 5.50 8.40 1.90
CA ILE A 60 6.79 7.72 1.91
C ILE A 60 7.80 8.61 2.62
N ILE A 61 8.32 8.11 3.74
CA ILE A 61 9.31 8.80 4.55
C ILE A 61 10.66 8.09 4.37
N PRO A 62 11.66 8.73 3.76
CA PRO A 62 13.00 8.17 3.63
C PRO A 62 13.66 7.98 4.99
N LEU A 63 14.23 6.79 5.22
CA LEU A 63 15.06 6.52 6.40
C LEU A 63 16.51 6.80 6.02
N ARG A 64 17.05 7.92 6.48
CA ARG A 64 18.48 8.26 6.36
C ARG A 64 19.25 7.75 7.55
#